data_AF-A0A521KIU4-F1
#
_entry.id   AF-A0A521KIU4-F1
#
_cell.length_a   1.000
_cell.length_b   1.000
_cell.length_c   1.000
_cell.angle_alpha   90.00
_cell.angle_beta   90.00
_cell.angle_gamma   90.00
#
_symmetry.space_group_name_H-M   'P 1'
#
loop_
_entity.id
_entity.type
_entity.pdbx_description
1 polymer ?
#
loop_
_entity_poly.entity_id
_entity_poly.type
_entity_poly.pdbx_seq_one_letter_code
_entity_poly.pdbx_strand_id
1 'polypeptide(L)'
;MYGLVLLRVAIAKRDAAVADAELLAFVRLLLACTYFWSGLQKLHVLFGAVGLTALIAPLWPGFAELPDGARIALGCAIAASESAIGLALLFERTRRVAAGLAIAMHALLLLVLALGLGWNAVVWPWNAAMALFAACVAAPARGAARTSPVAALRCTRS
;
A
#
# COMPACT_ATOMS: atom_id res chain seq x y z
N MET A 1 -6.40 6.06 -11.40
CA MET A 1 -7.02 5.83 -10.07
C MET A 1 -8.49 6.26 -10.03
N TYR A 2 -8.80 7.54 -10.22
CA TYR A 2 -10.18 8.06 -10.14
C TYR A 2 -11.17 7.38 -11.10
N GLY A 3 -10.74 7.04 -12.33
CA GLY A 3 -11.58 6.29 -13.28
C GLY A 3 -11.99 4.89 -12.78
N LEU A 4 -11.13 4.19 -12.04
CA LEU A 4 -11.46 2.88 -11.45
C LEU A 4 -12.50 3.02 -10.33
N VAL A 5 -12.39 4.07 -9.51
CA VAL A 5 -13.36 4.41 -8.46
C VAL A 5 -14.72 4.71 -9.09
N LEU A 6 -14.75 5.58 -10.10
CA LEU A 6 -16.00 5.94 -10.80
C LEU A 6 -16.63 4.73 -11.48
N LEU A 7 -15.82 3.88 -12.13
CA LEU A 7 -16.29 2.63 -12.73
C LEU A 7 -16.91 1.70 -11.68
N ARG A 8 -16.25 1.50 -10.53
CA ARG A 8 -16.78 0.64 -9.46
C ARG A 8 -18.07 1.19 -8.87
N VAL A 9 -18.17 2.51 -8.72
CA VAL A 9 -19.40 3.19 -8.28
C VAL A 9 -20.51 3.02 -9.31
N ALA A 10 -20.22 3.14 -10.61
CA ALA A 10 -21.22 2.91 -11.67
C ALA A 10 -21.75 1.47 -11.67
N ILE A 11 -20.87 0.48 -11.47
CA ILE A 11 -21.24 -0.94 -11.34
C ILE A 11 -22.03 -1.19 -10.04
N ALA A 12 -21.59 -0.64 -8.91
CA ALA A 12 -22.30 -0.78 -7.62
C ALA A 12 -23.70 -0.15 -7.63
N LYS A 13 -23.89 0.94 -8.39
CA LYS A 13 -25.22 1.54 -8.57
C LYS A 13 -26.17 0.67 -9.39
N ARG A 14 -25.63 -0.24 -10.20
CA ARG A 14 -26.40 -1.18 -11.04
C ARG A 14 -26.76 -2.46 -10.27
N ASP A 15 -25.86 -2.94 -9.41
CA ASP A 15 -26.04 -4.17 -8.63
C ASP A 15 -26.13 -3.86 -7.12
N ALA A 16 -27.31 -4.05 -6.52
CA ALA A 16 -27.61 -3.59 -5.15
C ALA A 16 -26.92 -4.36 -4.00
N ALA A 17 -25.94 -5.22 -4.27
CA ALA A 17 -25.13 -5.85 -3.24
C ALA A 17 -23.72 -6.14 -3.77
N VAL A 18 -22.71 -5.68 -3.05
CA VAL A 18 -21.29 -5.97 -3.33
C VAL A 18 -20.78 -6.93 -2.26
N ALA A 19 -20.21 -8.06 -2.68
CA ALA A 19 -19.58 -8.97 -1.73
C ALA A 19 -18.29 -8.37 -1.15
N ASP A 20 -18.01 -8.60 0.13
CA ASP A 20 -16.80 -8.11 0.81
C ASP A 20 -15.51 -8.51 0.09
N ALA A 21 -15.48 -9.71 -0.50
CA ALA A 21 -14.34 -10.20 -1.26
C ALA A 21 -14.05 -9.37 -2.53
N GLU A 22 -15.11 -8.91 -3.23
CA GLU A 22 -14.96 -8.04 -4.39
C GLU A 22 -14.47 -6.66 -4.01
N LEU A 23 -14.97 -6.12 -2.89
CA LEU A 23 -14.50 -4.83 -2.37
C LEU A 23 -13.02 -4.89 -2.00
N LEU A 24 -12.58 -5.95 -1.31
CA LEU A 24 -11.17 -6.16 -0.97
C LEU A 24 -10.29 -6.31 -2.22
N ALA A 25 -10.78 -7.03 -3.23
CA ALA A 25 -10.07 -7.14 -4.51
C ALA A 25 -9.94 -5.79 -5.22
N PHE A 26 -10.98 -4.96 -5.17
CA PHE A 26 -10.96 -3.61 -5.74
C PHE A 26 -10.01 -2.67 -4.98
N VAL A 27 -10.06 -2.66 -3.64
CA VAL A 27 -9.13 -1.88 -2.81
C VAL A 27 -7.68 -2.29 -3.06
N ARG A 28 -7.43 -3.60 -3.19
CA ARG A 28 -6.11 -4.13 -3.55
C ARG A 28 -5.63 -3.66 -4.92
N LEU A 29 -6.51 -3.63 -5.92
CA LEU A 29 -6.17 -3.09 -7.24
C LEU A 29 -5.82 -1.60 -7.15
N LEU A 30 -6.58 -0.81 -6.39
CA LEU A 30 -6.28 0.60 -6.17
C LEU A 30 -4.91 0.79 -5.50
N LEU A 31 -4.62 0.04 -4.43
CA LEU A 31 -3.32 0.07 -3.76
C LEU A 31 -2.18 -0.30 -4.71
N ALA A 32 -2.35 -1.38 -5.48
CA ALA A 32 -1.37 -1.81 -6.47
C ALA A 32 -1.07 -0.70 -7.49
N CYS A 33 -2.11 -0.07 -8.04
CA CYS A 33 -1.95 1.06 -8.96
C CYS A 33 -1.28 2.27 -8.29
N THR A 34 -1.64 2.59 -7.04
CA THR A 34 -1.06 3.71 -6.30
C THR A 34 0.43 3.50 -6.04
N TYR A 35 0.82 2.33 -5.53
CA TYR A 35 2.24 1.99 -5.31
C TYR A 35 3.02 1.93 -6.62
N PHE A 36 2.46 1.28 -7.65
CA PHE A 36 3.12 1.20 -8.95
C PHE A 36 3.38 2.58 -9.56
N TRP A 37 2.35 3.44 -9.59
CA TRP A 37 2.49 4.78 -10.16
C TRP A 37 3.37 5.69 -9.30
N SER A 38 3.21 5.63 -7.97
CA SER A 38 4.02 6.46 -7.06
C SER A 38 5.49 6.07 -7.08
N GLY A 39 5.81 4.78 -7.20
CA GLY A 39 7.16 4.30 -7.39
C GLY A 39 7.73 4.77 -8.73
N LEU A 40 6.98 4.63 -9.83
CA LEU A 40 7.43 5.07 -11.15
C LEU A 40 7.77 6.58 -11.19
N GLN A 41 6.97 7.43 -10.53
CA GLN A 41 7.26 8.86 -10.43
C GLN A 41 8.56 9.17 -9.67
N LYS A 42 9.01 8.27 -8.79
CA LYS A 42 10.27 8.41 -8.05
C LYS A 42 11.52 8.05 -8.87
N LEU A 43 11.37 7.52 -10.08
CA LEU A 43 12.50 7.35 -11.01
C LEU A 43 13.06 8.68 -11.53
N HIS A 44 12.42 9.80 -11.19
CA HIS A 44 12.94 11.11 -11.50
C HIS A 44 14.23 11.42 -10.71
N VAL A 45 15.25 11.96 -11.38
CA VAL A 45 16.57 12.25 -10.78
C VAL A 45 16.47 13.13 -9.53
N LEU A 46 15.57 14.12 -9.53
CA LEU A 46 15.37 15.00 -8.37
C LEU A 46 14.82 14.27 -7.14
N PHE A 47 14.18 13.10 -7.29
CA PHE A 47 13.75 12.34 -6.12
C PHE A 47 14.97 11.90 -5.30
N GLY A 48 15.98 11.30 -5.92
CA GLY A 48 17.19 10.88 -5.23
C GLY A 48 18.02 12.06 -4.72
N ALA A 49 18.22 13.08 -5.55
CA ALA A 49 19.08 14.21 -5.21
C ALA A 49 18.47 15.16 -4.16
N VAL A 50 17.16 15.45 -4.26
CA VAL A 50 16.48 16.44 -3.43
C VAL A 50 15.52 15.78 -2.43
N GLY A 51 14.58 14.97 -2.92
CA GLY A 51 13.52 14.42 -2.08
C GLY A 51 14.04 13.48 -0.99
N LEU A 52 14.86 12.50 -1.38
CA LEU A 52 15.45 11.52 -0.49
C LEU A 52 16.48 12.16 0.44
N THR A 53 17.26 13.12 -0.06
CA THR A 53 18.19 13.89 0.78
C THR A 53 17.47 14.69 1.84
N ALA A 54 16.41 15.41 1.48
CA ALA A 54 15.60 16.15 2.45
C ALA A 54 15.01 15.23 3.52
N LEU A 55 14.62 14.01 3.13
CA LEU A 55 14.06 13.00 4.04
C LEU A 55 15.11 12.42 5.00
N ILE A 56 16.31 12.10 4.52
CA ILE A 56 17.32 11.36 5.30
C ILE A 56 18.31 12.29 6.03
N ALA A 57 18.70 13.43 5.44
CA ALA A 57 19.71 14.31 5.99
C ALA A 57 19.46 14.79 7.44
N PRO A 58 18.21 15.04 7.88
CA PRO A 58 17.95 15.37 9.29
C PRO A 58 18.32 14.26 10.28
N LEU A 59 18.30 13.00 9.84
CA LEU A 59 18.66 11.84 10.66
C LEU A 59 20.12 11.44 10.49
N TRP A 60 20.65 11.63 9.28
CA TRP A 60 22.02 11.31 8.93
C TRP A 60 22.60 12.42 8.05
N PRO A 61 23.23 13.45 8.65
CA PRO A 61 23.78 14.58 7.91
C PRO A 61 24.77 14.18 6.80
N GLY A 62 25.56 13.11 7.03
CA GLY A 62 26.50 12.57 6.05
C GLY A 62 25.87 12.02 4.77
N PHE A 63 24.55 11.83 4.73
CA PHE A 63 23.82 11.45 3.51
C PHE A 63 23.88 12.57 2.45
N ALA A 64 23.88 13.83 2.86
CA ALA A 64 24.00 14.99 1.97
C ALA A 64 25.41 15.11 1.34
N GLU A 65 26.41 14.47 1.94
CA GLU A 65 27.80 14.49 1.44
C GLU A 65 28.09 13.34 0.45
N LEU A 66 27.17 12.40 0.26
CA LEU A 66 27.35 11.31 -0.70
C LEU A 66 27.46 11.85 -2.14
N PRO A 67 28.13 11.12 -3.06
CA PRO A 67 28.08 11.46 -4.48
C PRO A 67 26.64 11.41 -5.00
N ASP A 68 26.27 12.33 -5.89
CA ASP A 68 24.92 12.36 -6.49
C ASP A 68 24.54 11.03 -7.13
N GLY A 69 25.49 10.38 -7.82
CA GLY A 69 25.26 9.06 -8.42
C GLY A 69 24.80 8.00 -7.41
N ALA A 70 25.34 8.02 -6.19
CA ALA A 70 24.94 7.08 -5.13
C ALA A 70 23.53 7.37 -4.63
N ARG A 71 23.19 8.65 -4.41
CA ARG A 71 21.83 9.06 -4.01
C ARG A 71 20.78 8.79 -5.07
N ILE A 72 21.10 9.05 -6.34
CA ILE A 72 20.24 8.76 -7.48
C ILE A 72 20.01 7.25 -7.59
N ALA A 73 21.08 6.44 -7.51
CA ALA A 73 20.95 4.99 -7.53
C ALA A 73 20.06 4.46 -6.40
N LEU A 74 20.21 4.99 -5.18
CA LEU A 74 19.34 4.64 -4.05
C LEU A 74 17.89 5.08 -4.28
N GLY A 75 17.68 6.30 -4.81
CA GLY A 75 16.36 6.78 -5.19
C GLY A 75 15.67 5.86 -6.22
N CYS A 76 16.41 5.43 -7.24
CA CYS A 76 15.94 4.46 -8.22
C CYS A 76 15.62 3.09 -7.60
N ALA A 77 16.44 2.62 -6.65
CA ALA A 77 16.20 1.37 -5.93
C ALA A 77 14.90 1.44 -5.10
N ILE A 78 14.66 2.57 -4.42
CA ILE A 78 13.41 2.82 -3.68
C ILE A 78 12.22 2.85 -4.63
N ALA A 79 12.33 3.59 -5.73
CA ALA A 79 11.30 3.69 -6.77
C ALA A 79 10.93 2.30 -7.35
N ALA A 80 11.94 1.49 -7.68
CA ALA A 80 11.76 0.13 -8.18
C ALA A 80 11.12 -0.78 -7.12
N SER A 81 11.55 -0.67 -5.86
CA SER A 81 11.01 -1.47 -4.75
C SER A 81 9.54 -1.16 -4.49
N GLU A 82 9.17 0.12 -4.48
CA GLU A 82 7.78 0.54 -4.31
C GLU A 82 6.90 0.10 -5.47
N SER A 83 7.42 0.20 -6.70
CA SER A 83 6.72 -0.28 -7.90
C SER A 83 6.51 -1.79 -7.85
N ALA A 84 7.53 -2.53 -7.42
CA ALA A 84 7.47 -3.98 -7.25
C ALA A 84 6.49 -4.41 -6.15
N ILE A 85 6.39 -3.67 -5.03
CA ILE A 85 5.37 -3.89 -4.00
C ILE A 85 3.97 -3.79 -4.60
N GLY A 86 3.72 -2.76 -5.42
CA GLY A 86 2.45 -2.58 -6.11
C GLY A 86 2.07 -3.78 -6.97
N LEU A 87 3.00 -4.27 -7.80
CA LEU A 87 2.77 -5.46 -8.63
C LEU A 87 2.60 -6.73 -7.77
N ALA A 88 3.43 -6.91 -6.74
CA ALA A 88 3.43 -8.07 -5.88
C ALA A 88 2.13 -8.22 -5.05
N LEU A 89 1.39 -7.13 -4.81
CA LEU A 89 0.07 -7.19 -4.17
C LEU A 89 -0.98 -7.89 -5.05
N LEU A 90 -0.80 -7.94 -6.37
CA LEU A 90 -1.75 -8.57 -7.30
C LEU A 90 -1.70 -10.09 -7.26
N PHE A 91 -0.55 -10.68 -6.92
CA PHE A 91 -0.36 -12.13 -6.89
C PHE A 91 -0.61 -12.71 -5.50
N GLU A 92 -1.39 -13.79 -5.43
CA GLU A 92 -1.80 -14.40 -4.15
C GLU A 92 -0.62 -14.87 -3.30
N ARG A 93 0.41 -15.43 -3.94
CA ARG A 93 1.60 -15.98 -3.28
C ARG A 93 2.47 -14.91 -2.62
N THR A 94 2.57 -13.73 -3.24
CA THR A 94 3.43 -12.63 -2.76
C THR A 94 2.67 -11.58 -1.95
N ARG A 95 1.33 -11.61 -1.96
CA ARG A 95 0.48 -10.59 -1.34
C ARG A 95 0.82 -10.28 0.12
N ARG A 96 1.00 -11.29 0.96
CA ARG A 96 1.30 -11.09 2.39
C ARG A 96 2.67 -10.45 2.59
N VAL A 97 3.66 -10.89 1.81
CA VAL A 97 5.02 -10.32 1.85
C VAL A 97 4.98 -8.87 1.38
N ALA A 98 4.34 -8.60 0.23
CA ALA A 98 4.22 -7.26 -0.32
C ALA A 98 3.51 -6.29 0.64
N ALA A 99 2.42 -6.74 1.29
CA ALA A 99 1.74 -5.94 2.30
C ALA A 99 2.59 -5.69 3.55
N GLY A 100 3.35 -6.70 4.01
CA GLY A 100 4.30 -6.53 5.10
C GLY A 100 5.39 -5.50 4.78
N LEU A 101 5.95 -5.55 3.56
CA LEU A 101 6.92 -4.57 3.08
C LEU A 101 6.32 -3.16 2.98
N ALA A 102 5.09 -3.04 2.47
CA ALA A 102 4.37 -1.77 2.42
C ALA A 102 4.17 -1.15 3.83
N ILE A 103 3.73 -1.97 4.79
CA ILE A 103 3.54 -1.54 6.18
C ILE A 103 4.88 -1.11 6.79
N ALA A 104 5.94 -1.91 6.63
CA ALA A 104 7.26 -1.61 7.16
C ALA A 104 7.81 -0.30 6.57
N MET A 105 7.66 -0.09 5.26
CA MET A 105 8.06 1.14 4.59
C MET A 105 7.32 2.37 5.16
N HIS A 106 6.00 2.31 5.30
CA HIS A 106 5.23 3.43 5.85
C HIS A 106 5.51 3.69 7.33
N ALA A 107 5.76 2.63 8.11
CA ALA A 107 6.20 2.79 9.50
C ALA A 107 7.55 3.49 9.59
N LEU A 108 8.50 3.12 8.72
CA LEU A 108 9.79 3.80 8.63
C LEU A 108 9.63 5.26 8.21
N LEU A 109 8.79 5.56 7.20
CA LEU A 109 8.52 6.93 6.78
C LEU A 109 7.90 7.75 7.92
N LEU A 110 6.92 7.22 8.63
CA LEU A 110 6.32 7.89 9.79
C LEU A 110 7.34 8.13 10.91
N LEU A 111 8.23 7.17 11.18
CA LEU A 111 9.31 7.36 12.15
C LEU A 111 10.25 8.48 11.72
N VAL A 112 10.68 8.49 10.46
CA VAL A 112 11.54 9.53 9.91
C VAL A 112 10.87 10.90 9.99
N LEU A 113 9.58 10.99 9.65
CA LEU A 113 8.78 12.20 9.73
C LEU A 113 8.55 12.67 11.17
N ALA A 114 8.47 11.75 12.13
CA ALA A 114 8.36 12.08 13.56
C ALA A 114 9.64 12.70 14.11
N LEU A 115 10.79 12.25 13.60
CA LEU A 115 12.11 12.71 14.01
C LEU A 115 12.57 13.96 13.23
N GLY A 116 12.03 14.18 12.03
CA GLY A 116 12.31 15.33 11.18
C GLY A 116 11.35 16.50 11.46
N LEU A 117 11.86 17.59 12.01
CA LEU A 117 11.06 18.79 12.31
C LEU A 117 10.64 19.51 11.01
N GLY A 118 9.34 19.82 10.85
CA GLY A 118 8.85 20.79 9.85
C GLY A 118 8.19 20.23 8.58
N TRP A 119 7.88 18.93 8.51
CA TRP A 119 7.15 18.37 7.36
C TRP A 119 5.67 18.76 7.33
N ASN A 120 5.10 18.78 6.13
CA ASN A 120 3.68 19.07 5.94
C ASN A 120 2.79 18.07 6.70
N ALA A 121 1.90 18.54 7.58
CA ALA A 121 1.04 17.69 8.38
C ALA A 121 0.20 16.67 7.58
N VAL A 122 -0.09 16.95 6.30
CA VAL A 122 -0.84 16.05 5.40
C VAL A 122 -0.13 14.72 5.15
N VAL A 123 1.20 14.65 5.28
CA VAL A 123 1.92 13.38 5.03
C VAL A 123 1.62 12.32 6.09
N TRP A 124 1.24 12.72 7.30
CA TRP A 124 0.93 11.82 8.41
C TRP A 124 -0.31 10.96 8.17
N PRO A 125 -1.52 11.54 7.96
CA PRO A 125 -2.72 10.75 7.73
C PRO A 125 -2.61 9.92 6.44
N TRP A 126 -1.91 10.41 5.42
CA TRP A 126 -1.67 9.66 4.20
C TRP A 126 -0.87 8.37 4.45
N ASN A 127 0.30 8.46 5.10
CA ASN A 127 1.12 7.28 5.38
C ASN A 127 0.42 6.30 6.33
N ALA A 128 -0.29 6.81 7.34
CA ALA A 128 -1.09 5.98 8.24
C ALA A 128 -2.20 5.23 7.49
N ALA A 129 -2.95 5.92 6.61
CA ALA A 129 -4.00 5.30 5.81
C ALA A 129 -3.45 4.21 4.88
N MET A 130 -2.34 4.46 4.20
CA MET A 130 -1.72 3.48 3.30
C MET A 130 -1.26 2.21 4.05
N ALA A 131 -0.66 2.37 5.25
CA ALA A 131 -0.30 1.24 6.09
C ALA A 131 -1.52 0.42 6.53
N LEU A 132 -2.60 1.09 6.95
CA LEU A 132 -3.86 0.44 7.34
C LEU A 132 -4.50 -0.30 6.16
N PHE A 133 -4.53 0.31 4.99
CA PHE A 133 -5.04 -0.34 3.78
C PHE A 133 -4.24 -1.59 3.39
N ALA A 134 -2.91 -1.53 3.49
CA ALA A 134 -2.05 -2.70 3.27
C ALA A 134 -2.35 -3.80 4.30
N ALA A 135 -2.55 -3.46 5.57
CA ALA A 135 -2.92 -4.42 6.61
C ALA A 135 -4.29 -5.08 6.35
N CYS A 136 -5.29 -4.30 5.91
CA CYS A 136 -6.61 -4.82 5.56
C CYS A 136 -6.55 -5.81 4.39
N VAL A 137 -5.72 -5.55 3.37
CA VAL A 137 -5.56 -6.44 2.21
C VAL A 137 -4.71 -7.68 2.54
N ALA A 138 -3.85 -7.61 3.55
CA ALA A 138 -3.07 -8.74 4.04
C ALA A 138 -3.89 -9.70 4.92
N ALA A 139 -4.88 -9.16 5.64
CA ALA A 139 -5.70 -9.92 6.56
C ALA A 139 -6.40 -11.06 5.81
N PRO A 140 -6.34 -12.31 6.33
CA PRO A 140 -7.14 -13.38 5.75
C PRO A 140 -8.61 -12.97 5.78
N ALA A 141 -9.33 -13.20 4.68
CA ALA A 141 -10.78 -13.07 4.67
C ALA A 141 -11.29 -13.89 5.85
N ARG A 142 -11.87 -13.23 6.85
CA ARG A 142 -12.44 -13.94 7.99
C ARG A 142 -13.49 -14.85 7.40
N GLY A 143 -13.21 -16.14 7.44
CA GLY A 143 -14.08 -17.15 6.86
C GLY A 143 -15.50 -16.91 7.32
N ALA A 144 -16.44 -17.12 6.41
CA ALA A 144 -17.86 -17.23 6.70
C ALA A 144 -18.09 -18.41 7.67
N ALA A 145 -17.67 -18.25 8.92
CA ALA A 145 -18.17 -19.02 10.05
C ALA A 145 -19.47 -18.35 10.49
N ARG A 146 -20.48 -18.39 9.61
CA ARG A 146 -21.88 -18.25 9.98
C ARG A 146 -22.60 -19.44 9.37
N THR A 147 -22.58 -20.52 10.14
CA THR A 147 -23.66 -21.51 10.26
C THR A 147 -24.58 -21.61 9.05
N SER A 148 -24.31 -22.53 8.13
CA SER A 148 -25.36 -22.98 7.22
C SER A 148 -26.42 -23.71 8.06
N PRO A 149 -27.69 -23.25 8.09
CA PRO A 149 -28.77 -23.93 8.83
C PRO A 149 -29.10 -25.32 8.24
N VAL A 150 -28.52 -25.66 7.09
CA VAL A 150 -28.86 -26.88 6.33
C VAL A 150 -28.28 -28.14 6.98
N ALA A 151 -27.28 -28.03 7.85
CA ALA A 151 -26.74 -29.19 8.59
C ALA A 151 -27.63 -29.63 9.76
N ALA A 152 -28.45 -28.75 10.34
CA ALA A 152 -29.28 -29.04 11.51
C ALA A 152 -30.55 -29.85 11.19
N LEU A 153 -30.99 -29.89 9.93
CA LEU A 153 -32.20 -30.60 9.51
C LEU A 153 -31.97 -32.08 9.13
N ARG A 154 -30.73 -32.56 9.14
CA ARG A 154 -30.40 -33.97 8.82
C ARG A 154 -30.30 -34.90 10.04
N CYS A 155 -30.36 -34.37 11.26
CA CYS A 155 -30.28 -35.18 12.49
C CYS A 155 -31.64 -35.43 13.19
N THR A 156 -32.75 -34.93 12.65
CA THR A 156 -34.10 -35.16 13.23
C THR A 156 -34.93 -36.16 12.43
N ARG A 157 -34.33 -36.91 11.51
CA ARG A 157 -34.95 -37.99 10.74
C ARG A 157 -34.02 -39.21 10.71
N SER A 158 -33.98 -39.94 11.82
CA SER A 158 -33.47 -41.32 11.90
C SER A 158 -34.03 -41.98 13.15
#